data_AF-A0AA42QNJ1-F1
#
_entry.id   AF-A0AA42QNJ1-F1
#
_cell.length_a   1.000
_cell.length_b   1.000
_cell.length_c   1.000
_cell.angle_alpha   90.00
_cell.angle_beta   90.00
_cell.angle_gamma   90.00
#
_symmetry.space_group_name_H-M   'P 1'
#
loop_
_entity.id
_entity.type
_entity.pdbx_description
1 polymer ?
#
loop_
_entity_poly.entity_id
_entity_poly.type
_entity_poly.pdbx_seq_one_letter_code
_entity_poly.pdbx_strand_id
1 'polypeptide(L)'
;MIYEGSLIKKLIAQLNVPSTPFLISMLLWVVEKQGTQPNLYNEASVVQVLIEGLLEKFQEKKHRENFDSTNLSHFLKEFAYELNTREANGVDINSFEKFKTKYLDERSLPLSTNLKLDLIEKGILFSDGEIITFKFDCFRAYFLAEKFNTDNQIWKEIIKNNKAHLYTTEFEYYSGIYRDKEDLLSDFLNLVETTFKELNLNIDQEALENDSTILLASNIFGEISNHVKNNDFINSEEDLEEFPHAASIDQSISRNKQQPNTQSRKLNALLLLRSFAAILRNSELVANKNLKEVSLDILFTEWNNIFLYLLGMVKHDFETLFSGLSNDENNELSDKEQLKTLFSLLITFMFAHLIVERASSSKLKHLFMRYFDSQNAGHRALALLCFIDIDTDEAVSQIKKSIGFFRKKKFYLQGLFIYLLHKYMETNNNKIKGILGELGAAFLDVPNHQRHRAVENFIKKVEENQKQLQTEF
;
A
#
# COMPACT_ATOMS: atom_id res chain seq x y z
N MET A 1 19.46 -9.10 10.66
CA MET A 1 18.72 -8.95 11.94
C MET A 1 17.88 -7.67 12.01
N ILE A 2 18.42 -6.45 12.15
CA ILE A 2 17.58 -5.22 12.27
C ILE A 2 16.69 -5.00 11.03
N TYR A 3 17.23 -5.25 9.82
CA TYR A 3 16.50 -5.12 8.54
C TYR A 3 15.37 -6.14 8.35
N GLU A 4 15.55 -7.38 8.83
CA GLU A 4 14.54 -8.45 8.71
C GLU A 4 13.37 -8.20 9.68
N GLY A 5 13.65 -7.63 10.86
CA GLY A 5 12.62 -7.27 11.84
C GLY A 5 11.64 -6.20 11.34
N SER A 6 12.12 -5.15 10.66
CA SER A 6 11.28 -4.11 10.06
C SER A 6 10.37 -4.67 8.95
N LEU A 7 10.91 -5.56 8.10
CA LEU A 7 10.15 -6.21 7.04
C LEU A 7 8.98 -7.04 7.58
N ILE A 8 9.25 -7.89 8.57
CA ILE A 8 8.22 -8.77 9.14
C ILE A 8 7.11 -7.94 9.76
N LYS A 9 7.45 -6.84 10.44
CA LYS A 9 6.46 -5.90 10.99
C LYS A 9 5.57 -5.30 9.89
N LYS A 10 6.17 -4.89 8.77
CA LYS A 10 5.42 -4.39 7.61
C LYS A 10 4.50 -5.46 7.01
N LEU A 11 4.97 -6.69 6.86
CA LEU A 11 4.17 -7.81 6.36
C LEU A 11 3.02 -8.17 7.30
N ILE A 12 3.25 -8.19 8.61
CA ILE A 12 2.21 -8.41 9.62
C ILE A 12 1.14 -7.32 9.52
N ALA A 13 1.56 -6.06 9.36
CA ALA A 13 0.67 -4.92 9.15
C ALA A 13 -0.17 -5.03 7.88
N GLN A 14 0.45 -5.38 6.75
CA GLN A 14 -0.23 -5.53 5.46
C GLN A 14 -1.20 -6.71 5.44
N LEU A 15 -0.83 -7.83 6.06
CA LEU A 15 -1.66 -9.03 6.12
C LEU A 15 -2.74 -8.95 7.22
N ASN A 16 -2.68 -7.94 8.10
CA ASN A 16 -3.55 -7.78 9.27
C ASN A 16 -3.60 -9.06 10.13
N VAL A 17 -2.44 -9.69 10.34
CA VAL A 17 -2.31 -10.93 11.13
C VAL A 17 -1.71 -10.63 12.50
N PRO A 18 -2.00 -11.42 13.55
CA PRO A 18 -1.37 -11.24 14.85
C PRO A 18 0.12 -11.61 14.82
N SER A 19 0.91 -10.90 15.60
CA SER A 19 2.35 -11.12 15.82
C SER A 19 2.63 -12.35 16.70
N THR A 20 2.10 -13.52 16.33
CA THR A 20 2.35 -14.76 17.06
C THR A 20 3.71 -15.34 16.69
N PRO A 21 4.46 -15.97 17.62
CA PRO A 21 5.74 -16.59 17.31
C PRO A 21 5.66 -17.56 16.12
N PHE A 22 4.54 -18.29 15.97
CA PHE A 22 4.32 -19.21 14.86
C PHE A 22 4.21 -18.47 13.51
N LEU A 23 3.38 -17.43 13.41
CA LEU A 23 3.24 -16.65 12.18
C LEU A 23 4.52 -15.88 11.83
N ILE A 24 5.20 -15.31 12.83
CA ILE A 24 6.51 -14.67 12.64
C ILE A 24 7.51 -15.67 12.07
N SER A 25 7.57 -16.88 12.63
CA SER A 25 8.47 -17.94 12.14
C SER A 25 8.13 -18.39 10.72
N MET A 26 6.85 -18.48 10.39
CA MET A 26 6.41 -18.81 9.02
C MET A 26 6.73 -17.68 8.03
N LEU A 27 6.47 -16.42 8.38
CA LEU A 27 6.80 -15.27 7.52
C LEU A 27 8.31 -15.14 7.31
N LEU A 28 9.11 -15.35 8.36
CA LEU A 28 10.56 -15.45 8.28
C LEU A 28 11.00 -16.52 7.28
N TRP A 29 10.43 -17.73 7.40
CA TRP A 29 10.73 -18.83 6.49
C TRP A 29 10.35 -18.50 5.04
N VAL A 30 9.22 -17.83 4.80
CA VAL A 30 8.81 -17.38 3.45
C VAL A 30 9.79 -16.34 2.90
N VAL A 31 10.21 -15.37 3.72
CA VAL A 31 11.18 -14.34 3.34
C VAL A 31 12.54 -14.96 3.03
N GLU A 32 13.02 -15.88 3.86
CA GLU A 32 14.27 -16.62 3.63
C GLU A 32 14.25 -17.42 2.32
N LYS A 33 13.08 -17.99 1.97
CA LYS A 33 12.87 -18.71 0.71
C LYS A 33 12.85 -17.80 -0.53
N GLN A 34 12.45 -16.52 -0.40
CA GLN A 34 12.23 -15.60 -1.53
C GLN A 34 13.39 -14.63 -1.80
N GLY A 35 14.37 -14.50 -0.89
CA GLY A 35 15.63 -13.76 -1.11
C GLY A 35 15.60 -12.26 -0.76
N THR A 36 16.77 -11.63 -0.76
CA THR A 36 17.13 -10.38 -0.04
C THR A 36 16.67 -9.03 -0.64
N GLN A 37 15.52 -8.96 -1.32
CA GLN A 37 14.95 -7.67 -1.76
C GLN A 37 13.63 -7.35 -1.03
N PRO A 38 13.72 -6.72 0.16
CA PRO A 38 12.61 -6.59 1.10
C PRO A 38 11.41 -5.75 0.61
N ASN A 39 11.60 -4.85 -0.35
CA ASN A 39 10.58 -3.84 -0.67
C ASN A 39 9.63 -4.22 -1.83
N LEU A 40 9.76 -5.42 -2.40
CA LEU A 40 9.11 -5.81 -3.67
C LEU A 40 8.45 -7.20 -3.61
N TYR A 41 7.96 -7.65 -2.45
CA TYR A 41 7.25 -8.93 -2.36
C TYR A 41 5.86 -8.84 -2.95
N ASN A 42 5.48 -9.91 -3.66
CA ASN A 42 4.09 -10.13 -4.03
C ASN A 42 3.35 -10.68 -2.81
N GLU A 43 2.52 -9.84 -2.16
CA GLU A 43 1.73 -10.23 -0.98
C GLU A 43 0.94 -11.54 -1.23
N ALA A 44 0.40 -11.70 -2.44
CA ALA A 44 -0.33 -12.90 -2.84
C ALA A 44 0.53 -14.17 -2.79
N SER A 45 1.80 -14.08 -3.22
CA SER A 45 2.74 -15.20 -3.17
C SER A 45 3.14 -15.56 -1.74
N VAL A 46 3.25 -14.57 -0.84
CA VAL A 46 3.53 -14.82 0.58
C VAL A 46 2.36 -15.59 1.22
N VAL A 47 1.13 -15.15 0.99
CA VAL A 47 -0.09 -15.81 1.49
C VAL A 47 -0.25 -17.21 0.90
N GLN A 48 0.00 -17.37 -0.40
CA GLN A 48 -0.03 -18.66 -1.08
C GLN A 48 0.91 -19.67 -0.40
N VAL A 49 2.19 -19.31 -0.24
CA VAL A 49 3.20 -20.20 0.37
C VAL A 49 2.84 -20.52 1.83
N LEU A 50 2.29 -19.56 2.57
CA LEU A 50 1.79 -19.78 3.93
C LEU A 50 0.65 -20.82 3.95
N ILE A 51 -0.35 -20.68 3.07
CA ILE A 51 -1.50 -21.58 2.99
C ILE A 51 -1.08 -22.98 2.52
N GLU A 52 -0.23 -23.07 1.50
CA GLU A 52 0.35 -24.34 1.03
C GLU A 52 1.08 -25.04 2.17
N GLY A 53 1.92 -24.30 2.91
CA GLY A 53 2.59 -24.81 4.10
C GLY A 53 1.61 -25.34 5.16
N LEU A 54 0.52 -24.63 5.46
CA LEU A 54 -0.49 -25.07 6.42
C LEU A 54 -1.26 -26.32 5.96
N LEU A 55 -1.58 -26.40 4.67
CA LEU A 55 -2.22 -27.57 4.08
C LEU A 55 -1.30 -28.80 4.15
N GLU A 56 0.01 -28.61 3.93
CA GLU A 56 1.04 -29.67 3.92
C GLU A 56 1.57 -30.08 5.31
N LYS A 57 1.58 -29.20 6.32
CA LYS A 57 2.25 -29.39 7.63
C LYS A 57 1.81 -30.62 8.44
N PHE A 58 0.68 -31.24 8.09
CA PHE A 58 0.18 -32.47 8.72
C PHE A 58 -0.09 -33.57 7.70
N GLN A 59 0.89 -33.89 6.85
CA GLN A 59 0.87 -35.13 6.06
C GLN A 59 1.10 -36.35 6.97
N GLU A 60 0.15 -36.67 7.86
CA GLU A 60 0.03 -38.02 8.36
C GLU A 60 -0.49 -38.91 7.23
N LYS A 61 0.45 -39.56 6.53
CA LYS A 61 0.28 -40.67 5.58
C LYS A 61 -0.77 -40.44 4.47
N LYS A 62 -0.28 -40.22 3.24
CA LYS A 62 -1.05 -40.17 1.98
C LYS A 62 -1.81 -41.48 1.69
N HIS A 63 -2.84 -41.79 2.47
CA HIS A 63 -3.83 -42.79 2.11
C HIS A 63 -4.84 -42.13 1.16
N ARG A 64 -5.14 -42.80 0.03
CA ARG A 64 -6.09 -42.31 -1.00
C ARG A 64 -7.50 -42.04 -0.48
N GLU A 65 -7.81 -42.49 0.73
CA GLU A 65 -9.09 -42.36 1.41
C GLU A 65 -9.25 -40.99 2.11
N ASN A 66 -8.16 -40.24 2.31
CA ASN A 66 -8.17 -38.94 2.98
C ASN A 66 -8.14 -37.77 1.98
N PHE A 67 -8.76 -36.65 2.36
CA PHE A 67 -8.68 -35.41 1.58
C PHE A 67 -7.22 -34.93 1.51
N ASP A 68 -6.72 -34.77 0.29
CA ASP A 68 -5.43 -34.14 0.03
C ASP A 68 -5.52 -32.60 0.00
N SER A 69 -4.37 -31.94 -0.10
CA SER A 69 -4.30 -30.47 -0.16
C SER A 69 -5.11 -29.87 -1.31
N THR A 70 -5.23 -30.59 -2.44
CA THR A 70 -6.02 -30.16 -3.60
C THR A 70 -7.52 -30.15 -3.27
N ASN A 71 -8.02 -31.23 -2.68
CA ASN A 71 -9.42 -31.35 -2.29
C ASN A 71 -9.79 -30.33 -1.19
N LEU A 72 -8.90 -30.14 -0.20
CA LEU A 72 -9.07 -29.13 0.85
C LEU A 72 -9.09 -27.71 0.27
N SER A 73 -8.16 -27.40 -0.63
CA SER A 73 -8.10 -26.11 -1.31
C SER A 73 -9.40 -25.84 -2.09
N HIS A 74 -9.89 -26.84 -2.84
CA HIS A 74 -11.17 -26.71 -3.56
C HIS A 74 -12.35 -26.45 -2.61
N PHE A 75 -12.45 -27.21 -1.51
CA PHE A 75 -13.48 -26.98 -0.49
C PHE A 75 -13.44 -25.56 0.08
N LEU A 76 -12.25 -25.05 0.40
CA LEU A 76 -12.05 -23.72 0.95
C LEU A 76 -12.39 -22.60 -0.05
N LYS A 77 -12.17 -22.82 -1.36
CA LYS A 77 -12.62 -21.91 -2.43
C LYS A 77 -14.14 -21.79 -2.46
N GLU A 78 -14.85 -22.91 -2.42
CA GLU A 78 -16.32 -22.90 -2.38
C GLU A 78 -16.83 -22.27 -1.08
N PHE A 79 -16.17 -22.52 0.05
CA PHE A 79 -16.58 -21.93 1.32
C PHE A 79 -16.37 -20.40 1.36
N ALA A 80 -15.24 -19.91 0.85
CA ALA A 80 -14.99 -18.47 0.70
C ALA A 80 -16.03 -17.81 -0.22
N TYR A 81 -16.45 -18.50 -1.28
CA TYR A 81 -17.52 -18.04 -2.16
C TYR A 81 -18.88 -18.02 -1.45
N GLU A 82 -19.23 -19.07 -0.70
CA GLU A 82 -20.47 -19.11 0.08
C GLU A 82 -20.56 -17.93 1.06
N LEU A 83 -19.49 -17.67 1.83
CA LEU A 83 -19.42 -16.50 2.73
C LEU A 83 -19.62 -15.18 1.97
N ASN A 84 -19.01 -15.06 0.78
CA ASN A 84 -19.17 -13.89 -0.06
C ASN A 84 -20.61 -13.69 -0.55
N THR A 85 -21.27 -14.76 -1.02
CA THR A 85 -22.67 -14.67 -1.49
C THR A 85 -23.65 -14.31 -0.39
N ARG A 86 -23.34 -14.68 0.86
CA ARG A 86 -24.13 -14.33 2.04
C ARG A 86 -23.77 -12.95 2.62
N GLU A 87 -22.76 -12.28 2.07
CA GLU A 87 -22.18 -11.05 2.62
C GLU A 87 -21.84 -11.19 4.12
N ALA A 88 -21.35 -12.38 4.52
CA ALA A 88 -21.13 -12.75 5.92
C ALA A 88 -19.65 -12.99 6.24
N ASN A 89 -19.20 -12.56 7.41
CA ASN A 89 -17.85 -12.84 7.91
C ASN A 89 -17.69 -14.28 8.40
N GLY A 90 -18.78 -14.99 8.66
CA GLY A 90 -18.79 -16.37 9.16
C GLY A 90 -20.20 -16.94 9.10
N VAL A 91 -20.34 -18.24 9.38
CA VAL A 91 -21.64 -18.92 9.42
C VAL A 91 -21.78 -19.70 10.72
N ASP A 92 -23.00 -19.89 11.20
CA ASP A 92 -23.24 -20.77 12.34
C ASP A 92 -22.87 -22.22 12.03
N ILE A 93 -22.62 -23.03 13.07
CA ILE A 93 -22.24 -24.44 12.92
C ILE A 93 -23.22 -25.22 12.04
N ASN A 94 -24.53 -25.02 12.19
CA ASN A 94 -25.51 -25.77 11.40
C ASN A 94 -25.46 -25.35 9.92
N SER A 95 -25.32 -24.06 9.64
CA SER A 95 -25.11 -23.56 8.29
C SER A 95 -23.84 -24.11 7.65
N PHE A 96 -22.74 -24.22 8.40
CA PHE A 96 -21.51 -24.83 7.90
C PHE A 96 -21.69 -26.31 7.60
N GLU A 97 -22.31 -27.07 8.51
CA GLU A 97 -22.56 -28.51 8.29
C GLU A 97 -23.48 -28.72 7.07
N LYS A 98 -24.51 -27.89 6.88
CA LYS A 98 -25.36 -27.91 5.68
C LYS A 98 -24.56 -27.62 4.41
N PHE A 99 -23.71 -26.59 4.42
CA PHE A 99 -22.82 -26.27 3.31
C PHE A 99 -21.88 -27.45 2.98
N LYS A 100 -21.24 -28.02 4.00
CA LYS A 100 -20.34 -29.16 3.86
C LYS A 100 -21.05 -30.38 3.27
N THR A 101 -22.21 -30.76 3.81
CA THR A 101 -23.00 -31.89 3.30
C THR A 101 -23.39 -31.66 1.85
N LYS A 102 -23.88 -30.45 1.50
CA LYS A 102 -24.23 -30.10 0.12
C LYS A 102 -23.03 -30.21 -0.82
N TYR A 103 -21.88 -29.63 -0.43
CA TYR A 103 -20.65 -29.68 -1.23
C TYR A 103 -20.20 -31.11 -1.52
N LEU A 104 -20.22 -31.98 -0.51
CA LEU A 104 -19.80 -33.37 -0.61
C LEU A 104 -20.78 -34.20 -1.47
N ASP A 105 -22.08 -34.01 -1.26
CA ASP A 105 -23.13 -34.73 -1.99
C ASP A 105 -23.12 -34.41 -3.49
N GLU A 106 -23.02 -33.13 -3.86
CA GLU A 106 -22.91 -32.66 -5.25
C GLU A 106 -21.72 -33.27 -6.01
N ARG A 107 -20.69 -33.72 -5.27
CA ARG A 107 -19.45 -34.28 -5.82
C ARG A 107 -19.31 -35.78 -5.55
N SER A 108 -20.33 -36.41 -4.98
CA SER A 108 -20.34 -37.83 -4.60
C SER A 108 -19.15 -38.24 -3.71
N LEU A 109 -18.76 -37.35 -2.79
CA LEU A 109 -17.69 -37.58 -1.81
C LEU A 109 -18.27 -38.13 -0.49
N PRO A 110 -17.51 -38.94 0.27
CA PRO A 110 -17.98 -39.53 1.51
C PRO A 110 -18.28 -38.46 2.58
N LEU A 111 -19.44 -38.56 3.23
CA LEU A 111 -19.89 -37.62 4.27
C LEU A 111 -19.12 -37.73 5.59
N SER A 112 -18.41 -38.84 5.83
CA SER A 112 -17.82 -39.21 7.12
C SER A 112 -16.48 -38.53 7.46
N THR A 113 -16.04 -37.55 6.69
CA THR A 113 -14.80 -36.82 6.98
C THR A 113 -14.99 -35.76 8.06
N ASN A 114 -14.11 -35.78 9.07
CA ASN A 114 -14.05 -34.81 10.16
C ASN A 114 -13.44 -33.46 9.72
N LEU A 115 -13.71 -33.07 8.47
CA LEU A 115 -13.11 -31.97 7.72
C LEU A 115 -13.08 -30.64 8.47
N LYS A 116 -14.11 -30.38 9.28
CA LYS A 116 -14.20 -29.19 10.12
C LYS A 116 -13.05 -29.14 11.14
N LEU A 117 -12.86 -30.22 11.90
CA LEU A 117 -11.83 -30.30 12.93
C LEU A 117 -10.45 -30.25 12.27
N ASP A 118 -10.26 -30.97 11.17
CA ASP A 118 -8.99 -30.99 10.43
C ASP A 118 -8.58 -29.57 9.98
N LEU A 119 -9.51 -28.78 9.45
CA LEU A 119 -9.26 -27.41 8.99
C LEU A 119 -9.03 -26.41 10.13
N ILE A 120 -9.64 -26.64 11.30
CA ILE A 120 -9.41 -25.85 12.52
C ILE A 120 -8.04 -26.18 13.12
N GLU A 121 -7.68 -27.46 13.21
CA GLU A 121 -6.38 -27.92 13.72
C GLU A 121 -5.22 -27.47 12.82
N LYS A 122 -5.42 -27.48 11.50
CA LYS A 122 -4.50 -26.87 10.53
C LYS A 122 -4.38 -25.35 10.69
N GLY A 123 -5.26 -24.71 11.44
CA GLY A 123 -5.27 -23.27 11.66
C GLY A 123 -5.72 -22.45 10.45
N ILE A 124 -6.50 -23.05 9.54
CA ILE A 124 -7.07 -22.34 8.39
C ILE A 124 -8.44 -21.77 8.75
N LEU A 125 -9.26 -22.57 9.43
CA LEU A 125 -10.54 -22.14 9.97
C LEU A 125 -10.44 -21.85 11.47
N PHE A 126 -11.39 -21.08 11.96
CA PHE A 126 -11.57 -20.75 13.37
C PHE A 126 -13.04 -21.01 13.75
N SER A 127 -13.24 -21.48 14.98
CA SER A 127 -14.56 -21.68 15.58
C SER A 127 -14.53 -21.20 17.02
N ASP A 128 -15.48 -20.34 17.41
CA ASP A 128 -15.70 -19.93 18.81
C ASP A 128 -16.75 -20.79 19.53
N GLY A 129 -17.36 -21.75 18.83
CA GLY A 129 -18.40 -22.62 19.34
C GLY A 129 -19.79 -22.28 18.81
N GLU A 130 -19.96 -21.11 18.19
CA GLU A 130 -21.21 -20.71 17.54
C GLU A 130 -20.99 -20.48 16.04
N ILE A 131 -19.90 -19.80 15.68
CA ILE A 131 -19.59 -19.36 14.32
C ILE A 131 -18.33 -20.05 13.80
N ILE A 132 -18.35 -20.43 12.53
CA ILE A 132 -17.21 -20.94 11.76
C ILE A 132 -16.83 -19.90 10.70
N THR A 133 -15.56 -19.53 10.67
CA THR A 133 -14.98 -18.58 9.72
C THR A 133 -13.53 -18.94 9.39
N PHE A 134 -12.92 -18.23 8.45
CA PHE A 134 -11.48 -18.26 8.24
C PHE A 134 -10.75 -17.68 9.44
N LYS A 135 -9.61 -18.28 9.79
CA LYS A 135 -8.79 -17.79 10.90
C LYS A 135 -8.28 -16.37 10.65
N PHE A 136 -8.00 -16.04 9.39
CA PHE A 136 -7.60 -14.71 8.94
C PHE A 136 -8.34 -14.33 7.65
N ASP A 137 -8.72 -13.06 7.52
CA ASP A 137 -9.42 -12.54 6.33
C ASP A 137 -8.55 -12.66 5.08
N CYS A 138 -7.23 -12.54 5.20
CA CYS A 138 -6.31 -12.76 4.08
C CYS A 138 -6.42 -14.19 3.51
N PHE A 139 -6.77 -15.19 4.33
CA PHE A 139 -7.04 -16.55 3.83
C PHE A 139 -8.36 -16.61 3.05
N ARG A 140 -9.43 -16.00 3.59
CA ARG A 140 -10.71 -15.88 2.88
C ARG A 140 -10.52 -15.18 1.53
N ALA A 141 -9.81 -14.04 1.54
CA ALA A 141 -9.53 -13.25 0.35
C ALA A 141 -8.72 -14.05 -0.68
N TYR A 142 -7.71 -14.82 -0.23
CA TYR A 142 -6.93 -15.72 -1.10
C TYR A 142 -7.80 -16.78 -1.77
N PHE A 143 -8.64 -17.50 -1.01
CA PHE A 143 -9.49 -18.54 -1.58
C PHE A 143 -10.58 -17.99 -2.49
N LEU A 144 -11.09 -16.78 -2.21
CA LEU A 144 -12.02 -16.09 -3.11
C LEU A 144 -11.33 -15.63 -4.40
N ALA A 145 -10.10 -15.13 -4.32
CA ALA A 145 -9.28 -14.79 -5.48
C ALA A 145 -8.97 -16.02 -6.35
N GLU A 146 -8.68 -17.16 -5.73
CA GLU A 146 -8.54 -18.44 -6.44
C GLU A 146 -9.84 -18.87 -7.14
N LYS A 147 -11.00 -18.60 -6.51
CA LYS A 147 -12.31 -18.88 -7.11
C LYS A 147 -12.57 -18.01 -8.35
N PHE A 148 -12.10 -16.76 -8.38
CA PHE A 148 -12.17 -15.91 -9.57
C PHE A 148 -11.50 -16.54 -10.80
N ASN A 149 -10.45 -17.36 -10.61
CA ASN A 149 -9.80 -18.06 -11.72
C ASN A 149 -10.62 -19.25 -12.24
N THR A 150 -11.33 -19.95 -11.36
CA THR A 150 -12.19 -21.08 -11.74
C THR A 150 -13.48 -20.59 -12.41
N ASP A 151 -14.02 -19.45 -11.97
CA ASP A 151 -15.21 -18.82 -12.55
C ASP A 151 -15.02 -17.30 -12.66
N ASN A 152 -14.67 -16.87 -13.87
CA ASN A 152 -14.43 -15.46 -14.18
C ASN A 152 -15.70 -14.60 -14.11
N GLN A 153 -16.91 -15.18 -14.12
CA GLN A 153 -18.14 -14.37 -14.05
C GLN A 153 -18.27 -13.67 -12.70
N ILE A 154 -17.77 -14.29 -11.62
CA ILE A 154 -17.88 -13.74 -10.26
C ILE A 154 -17.26 -12.34 -10.18
N TRP A 155 -16.03 -12.18 -10.65
CA TRP A 155 -15.35 -10.89 -10.57
C TRP A 155 -15.89 -9.88 -11.59
N LYS A 156 -16.36 -10.35 -12.76
CA LYS A 156 -17.04 -9.50 -13.75
C LYS A 156 -18.35 -8.93 -13.19
N GLU A 157 -19.13 -9.73 -12.46
CA GLU A 157 -20.33 -9.26 -11.78
C GLU A 157 -20.01 -8.25 -10.67
N ILE A 158 -18.93 -8.46 -9.90
CA ILE A 158 -18.47 -7.51 -8.88
C ILE A 158 -18.16 -6.13 -9.50
N ILE A 159 -17.45 -6.11 -10.64
CA ILE A 159 -17.16 -4.87 -11.37
C ILE A 159 -18.45 -4.25 -11.89
N LYS A 160 -19.30 -5.03 -12.56
CA LYS A 160 -20.58 -4.57 -13.14
C LYS A 160 -21.51 -3.97 -12.08
N ASN A 161 -21.51 -4.53 -10.87
CA ASN A 161 -22.33 -4.06 -9.75
C ASN A 161 -21.69 -2.89 -8.99
N ASN A 162 -20.60 -2.29 -9.50
CA ASN A 162 -19.86 -1.20 -8.88
C ASN A 162 -19.37 -1.51 -7.45
N LYS A 163 -19.06 -2.78 -7.17
CA LYS A 163 -18.58 -3.24 -5.87
C LYS A 163 -17.07 -3.44 -5.81
N ALA A 164 -16.33 -3.17 -6.89
CA ALA A 164 -14.90 -3.51 -6.96
C ALA A 164 -14.02 -2.88 -5.86
N HIS A 165 -14.38 -1.70 -5.36
CA HIS A 165 -13.72 -1.04 -4.21
C HIS A 165 -13.85 -1.81 -2.88
N LEU A 166 -14.79 -2.76 -2.79
CA LEU A 166 -14.97 -3.65 -1.63
C LEU A 166 -14.14 -4.94 -1.75
N TYR A 167 -13.46 -5.18 -2.87
CA TYR A 167 -12.74 -6.42 -3.17
C TYR A 167 -11.26 -6.17 -3.49
N THR A 168 -10.69 -5.08 -2.97
CA THR A 168 -9.36 -4.61 -3.35
C THR A 168 -8.27 -5.66 -3.10
N THR A 169 -8.30 -6.31 -1.93
CA THR A 169 -7.39 -7.39 -1.55
C THR A 169 -7.58 -8.63 -2.43
N GLU A 170 -8.82 -9.03 -2.70
CA GLU A 170 -9.10 -10.18 -3.56
C GLU A 170 -8.60 -9.98 -5.00
N PHE A 171 -8.77 -8.78 -5.57
CA PHE A 171 -8.24 -8.44 -6.89
C PHE A 171 -6.71 -8.38 -6.93
N GLU A 172 -6.08 -7.85 -5.87
CA GLU A 172 -4.63 -7.85 -5.74
C GLU A 172 -4.07 -9.28 -5.66
N TYR A 173 -4.72 -10.17 -4.89
CA TYR A 173 -4.32 -11.57 -4.83
C TYR A 173 -4.55 -12.28 -6.15
N TYR A 174 -5.69 -12.07 -6.80
CA TYR A 174 -6.02 -12.72 -8.08
C TYR A 174 -4.99 -12.37 -9.16
N SER A 175 -4.68 -11.08 -9.33
CA SER A 175 -3.65 -10.64 -10.27
C SER A 175 -2.24 -11.06 -9.84
N GLY A 176 -1.95 -11.11 -8.54
CA GLY A 176 -0.66 -11.52 -8.01
C GLY A 176 -0.36 -13.01 -8.22
N ILE A 177 -1.36 -13.87 -8.12
CA ILE A 177 -1.25 -15.32 -8.37
C ILE A 177 -1.19 -15.57 -9.87
N TYR A 178 -2.14 -15.00 -10.62
CA TYR A 178 -2.27 -15.19 -12.05
C TYR A 178 -1.90 -13.92 -12.82
N ARG A 179 -0.70 -13.91 -13.40
CA ARG A 179 -0.06 -12.70 -13.95
C ARG A 179 -0.39 -12.42 -15.43
N ASP A 180 -1.25 -13.25 -16.02
CA ASP A 180 -1.63 -13.25 -17.43
C ASP A 180 -3.04 -12.68 -17.68
N LYS A 181 -3.60 -11.96 -16.70
CA LYS A 181 -4.99 -11.47 -16.73
C LYS A 181 -5.15 -10.16 -17.52
N GLU A 182 -5.05 -10.27 -18.85
CA GLU A 182 -5.30 -9.16 -19.77
C GLU A 182 -6.72 -8.59 -19.63
N ASP A 183 -7.74 -9.47 -19.59
CA ASP A 183 -9.15 -9.08 -19.42
C ASP A 183 -9.38 -8.25 -18.16
N LEU A 184 -8.79 -8.67 -17.03
CA LEU A 184 -8.92 -7.97 -15.75
C LEU A 184 -8.29 -6.57 -15.83
N LEU A 185 -7.10 -6.46 -16.43
CA LEU A 185 -6.41 -5.18 -16.60
C LEU A 185 -7.24 -4.22 -17.48
N SER A 186 -7.81 -4.74 -18.57
CA SER A 186 -8.67 -3.98 -19.48
C SER A 186 -9.96 -3.50 -18.79
N ASP A 187 -10.62 -4.38 -18.03
CA ASP A 187 -11.87 -4.03 -17.33
C ASP A 187 -11.62 -3.01 -16.22
N PHE A 188 -10.51 -3.12 -15.48
CA PHE A 188 -10.13 -2.11 -14.49
C PHE A 188 -9.73 -0.77 -15.11
N LEU A 189 -9.06 -0.78 -16.26
CA LEU A 189 -8.75 0.45 -17.01
C LEU A 189 -10.04 1.21 -17.34
N ASN A 190 -11.01 0.52 -17.97
CA ASN A 190 -12.30 1.11 -18.31
C ASN A 190 -13.06 1.60 -17.07
N LEU A 191 -13.01 0.83 -15.97
CA LEU A 191 -13.66 1.18 -14.70
C LEU A 191 -13.06 2.46 -14.10
N VAL A 192 -11.73 2.58 -14.06
CA VAL A 192 -11.04 3.75 -13.53
C VAL A 192 -11.33 4.97 -14.40
N GLU A 193 -11.20 4.88 -15.72
CA GLU A 193 -11.50 5.98 -16.64
C GLU A 193 -12.94 6.48 -16.48
N THR A 194 -13.90 5.56 -16.42
CA THR A 194 -15.32 5.91 -16.23
C THR A 194 -15.54 6.58 -14.88
N THR A 195 -14.99 6.01 -13.81
CA THR A 195 -15.15 6.53 -12.44
C THR A 195 -14.58 7.94 -12.30
N PHE A 196 -13.37 8.19 -12.81
CA PHE A 196 -12.73 9.50 -12.68
C PHE A 196 -13.35 10.55 -13.60
N LYS A 197 -13.82 10.15 -14.79
CA LYS A 197 -14.63 11.01 -15.65
C LYS A 197 -15.94 11.44 -14.98
N GLU A 198 -16.63 10.53 -14.30
CA GLU A 198 -17.86 10.83 -13.56
C GLU A 198 -17.61 11.69 -12.31
N LEU A 199 -16.48 11.47 -11.62
CA LEU A 199 -16.09 12.30 -10.47
C LEU A 199 -15.79 13.74 -10.86
N ASN A 200 -15.28 13.95 -12.08
CA ASN A 200 -14.97 15.26 -12.65
C ASN A 200 -14.27 16.17 -11.63
N LEU A 201 -13.07 15.77 -11.21
CA LEU A 201 -12.28 16.54 -10.27
C LEU A 201 -11.87 17.86 -10.94
N ASN A 202 -12.55 18.96 -10.59
CA ASN A 202 -12.29 20.29 -11.14
C ASN A 202 -10.96 20.84 -10.61
N ILE A 203 -9.86 20.50 -11.28
CA ILE A 203 -8.49 20.80 -10.84
C ILE A 203 -7.87 21.82 -11.81
N ASP A 204 -7.44 22.96 -11.27
CA ASP A 204 -6.54 23.85 -11.99
C ASP A 204 -5.10 23.33 -11.84
N GLN A 205 -4.73 22.37 -12.68
CA GLN A 205 -3.45 21.68 -12.61
C GLN A 205 -2.27 22.66 -12.74
N GLU A 206 -2.35 23.62 -13.68
CA GLU A 206 -1.25 24.56 -13.92
C GLU A 206 -1.06 25.51 -12.72
N ALA A 207 -2.15 26.02 -12.13
CA ALA A 207 -2.05 26.88 -10.96
C ALA A 207 -1.48 26.14 -9.74
N LEU A 208 -1.91 24.89 -9.51
CA LEU A 208 -1.47 24.09 -8.35
C LEU A 208 -0.04 23.57 -8.51
N GLU A 209 0.36 23.14 -9.72
CA GLU A 209 1.73 22.70 -9.98
C GLU A 209 2.74 23.84 -9.77
N ASN A 210 2.41 25.06 -10.18
CA ASN A 210 3.31 26.22 -10.11
C ASN A 210 3.25 26.98 -8.78
N ASP A 211 2.45 26.51 -7.82
CA ASP A 211 2.27 27.20 -6.56
C ASP A 211 3.47 27.04 -5.62
N SER A 212 4.11 28.16 -5.30
CA SER A 212 5.25 28.23 -4.41
C SER A 212 4.90 28.42 -2.94
N THR A 213 3.62 28.49 -2.58
CA THR A 213 3.15 28.63 -1.18
C THR A 213 3.01 27.28 -0.47
N ILE A 214 3.08 26.19 -1.23
CA ILE A 214 2.90 24.79 -0.78
C ILE A 214 4.15 24.24 -0.05
N LEU A 215 5.18 25.07 0.09
CA LEU A 215 6.48 24.68 0.60
C LEU A 215 6.50 24.58 2.12
N LEU A 216 7.26 23.61 2.61
CA LEU A 216 7.96 23.75 3.89
C LEU A 216 8.71 25.08 3.91
N ALA A 217 8.25 26.03 4.70
CA ALA A 217 9.08 27.15 5.09
C ALA A 217 10.35 26.59 5.73
N SER A 218 11.53 27.14 5.40
CA SER A 218 12.82 26.82 6.03
C SER A 218 12.78 26.86 7.56
N ASN A 219 11.81 27.59 8.08
CA ASN A 219 11.54 27.86 9.48
C ASN A 219 11.03 26.59 10.18
N ILE A 220 10.24 25.75 9.49
CA ILE A 220 9.66 24.53 10.06
C ILE A 220 10.72 23.46 10.32
N PHE A 221 11.71 23.29 9.45
CA PHE A 221 12.83 22.40 9.77
C PHE A 221 13.69 22.93 10.92
N GLY A 222 13.80 24.26 11.06
CA GLY A 222 14.42 24.90 12.21
C GLY A 222 13.63 24.71 13.50
N GLU A 223 12.30 24.86 13.44
CA GLU A 223 11.36 24.71 14.55
C GLU A 223 11.21 23.25 14.96
N ILE A 224 11.01 22.31 14.03
CA ILE A 224 11.01 20.88 14.31
C ILE A 224 12.37 20.48 14.90
N SER A 225 13.49 20.95 14.34
CA SER A 225 14.82 20.65 14.91
C SER A 225 15.02 21.29 16.28
N ASN A 226 14.38 22.42 16.58
CA ASN A 226 14.47 23.07 17.90
C ASN A 226 13.52 22.42 18.91
N HIS A 227 12.32 22.01 18.52
CA HIS A 227 11.37 21.27 19.36
C HIS A 227 11.85 19.85 19.66
N VAL A 228 12.49 19.18 18.70
CA VAL A 228 13.19 17.90 18.93
C VAL A 228 14.37 18.09 19.88
N LYS A 229 15.11 19.21 19.78
CA LYS A 229 16.22 19.53 20.71
C LYS A 229 15.77 19.95 22.11
N ASN A 230 14.53 20.41 22.26
CA ASN A 230 14.00 20.95 23.52
C ASN A 230 13.21 19.92 24.36
N ASN A 231 13.14 18.64 23.97
CA ASN A 231 12.54 17.56 24.76
C ASN A 231 11.08 17.78 25.23
N ASP A 232 10.30 18.63 24.55
CA ASP A 232 8.89 18.84 24.93
C ASP A 232 7.96 17.67 24.52
N PHE A 233 8.43 16.74 23.68
CA PHE A 233 7.66 15.59 23.19
C PHE A 233 8.18 14.22 23.64
N ILE A 234 9.30 14.16 24.37
CA ILE A 234 9.93 12.90 24.81
C ILE A 234 10.24 13.02 26.31
N ASN A 235 9.20 12.96 27.14
CA ASN A 235 9.35 12.85 28.60
C ASN A 235 8.41 11.81 29.20
N SER A 236 8.21 10.72 28.46
CA SER A 236 7.62 9.49 28.97
C SER A 236 8.29 8.33 28.24
N GLU A 237 9.26 7.69 28.89
CA GLU A 237 9.72 6.34 28.50
C GLU A 237 8.54 5.33 28.47
N GLU A 238 7.37 5.70 29.00
CA GLU A 238 6.11 4.96 28.92
C GLU A 238 5.42 5.03 27.54
N ASP A 239 5.72 6.00 26.66
CA ASP A 239 4.99 6.18 25.38
C ASP A 239 5.70 5.59 24.14
N LEU A 240 6.88 4.99 24.30
CA LEU A 240 7.59 4.22 23.26
C LEU A 240 7.41 2.70 23.44
N GLU A 241 6.33 2.26 24.09
CA GLU A 241 5.89 0.87 23.91
C GLU A 241 5.56 0.69 22.42
N GLU A 242 6.23 -0.27 21.77
CA GLU A 242 5.80 -0.75 20.46
C GLU A 242 4.36 -1.25 20.58
N PHE A 243 3.40 -0.39 20.26
CA PHE A 243 1.99 -0.74 20.34
C PHE A 243 1.78 -2.03 19.54
N PRO A 244 1.36 -3.13 20.20
CA PRO A 244 1.12 -4.36 19.48
C PRO A 244 0.06 -4.10 18.42
N HIS A 245 0.29 -4.62 17.22
CA HIS A 245 -0.66 -4.48 16.11
C HIS A 245 -2.08 -4.80 16.59
N ALA A 246 -3.10 -4.03 16.17
CA ALA A 246 -4.50 -4.25 16.55
C ALA A 246 -4.96 -5.72 16.46
N ALA A 247 -4.56 -6.46 15.42
CA ALA A 247 -4.80 -7.90 15.28
C ALA A 247 -4.18 -8.78 16.37
N SER A 248 -3.07 -8.34 16.97
CA SER A 248 -2.40 -8.97 18.12
C SER A 248 -3.12 -8.70 19.44
N ILE A 249 -3.81 -7.56 19.55
CA ILE A 249 -4.62 -7.18 20.72
C ILE A 249 -5.99 -7.87 20.65
N ASP A 250 -6.65 -7.79 19.49
CA ASP A 250 -7.91 -8.47 19.21
C ASP A 250 -7.82 -9.26 17.90
N GLN A 251 -7.75 -10.58 18.03
CA GLN A 251 -7.70 -11.49 16.90
C GLN A 251 -9.00 -11.47 16.06
N SER A 252 -10.12 -10.99 16.59
CA SER A 252 -11.36 -10.84 15.83
C SER A 252 -11.21 -9.86 14.66
N ILE A 253 -10.35 -8.84 14.82
CA ILE A 253 -10.01 -7.85 13.79
C ILE A 253 -9.32 -8.52 12.59
N SER A 254 -8.53 -9.56 12.83
CA SER A 254 -7.87 -10.32 11.76
C SER A 254 -8.80 -11.25 10.99
N ARG A 255 -10.00 -11.53 11.51
CA ARG A 255 -10.99 -12.47 10.93
C ARG A 255 -12.04 -11.77 10.08
N ASN A 256 -12.39 -10.54 10.43
CA ASN A 256 -13.43 -9.79 9.75
C ASN A 256 -12.89 -9.15 8.48
N LYS A 257 -13.67 -9.23 7.39
CA LYS A 257 -13.41 -8.43 6.20
C LYS A 257 -13.46 -6.95 6.60
N GLN A 258 -12.32 -6.27 6.49
CA GLN A 258 -12.29 -4.83 6.69
C GLN A 258 -12.96 -4.16 5.50
N GLN A 259 -14.26 -3.88 5.63
CA GLN A 259 -14.96 -3.09 4.64
C GLN A 259 -14.71 -1.61 4.91
N PRO A 260 -14.28 -0.83 3.91
CA PRO A 260 -14.25 0.61 4.04
C PRO A 260 -15.69 1.09 4.30
N ASN A 261 -15.94 1.62 5.50
CA ASN A 261 -17.24 2.17 5.87
C ASN A 261 -17.44 3.53 5.19
N THR A 262 -17.64 3.54 3.87
CA THR A 262 -17.72 4.81 3.14
C THR A 262 -18.77 4.84 2.04
N GLN A 263 -19.71 5.77 2.21
CA GLN A 263 -20.56 6.29 1.13
C GLN A 263 -19.80 7.28 0.20
N SER A 264 -18.51 7.54 0.47
CA SER A 264 -17.71 8.51 -0.27
C SER A 264 -17.27 7.96 -1.63
N ARG A 265 -17.84 8.50 -2.71
CA ARG A 265 -17.42 8.19 -4.09
C ARG A 265 -15.93 8.43 -4.33
N LYS A 266 -15.36 9.48 -3.73
CA LYS A 266 -13.94 9.84 -3.88
C LYS A 266 -13.01 8.83 -3.21
N LEU A 267 -13.37 8.34 -2.02
CA LEU A 267 -12.57 7.29 -1.38
C LEU A 267 -12.66 5.98 -2.16
N ASN A 268 -13.86 5.62 -2.62
CA ASN A 268 -14.05 4.43 -3.46
C ASN A 268 -13.17 4.51 -4.72
N ALA A 269 -13.05 5.69 -5.34
CA ALA A 269 -12.17 5.92 -6.48
C ALA A 269 -10.68 5.71 -6.14
N LEU A 270 -10.22 6.21 -4.99
CA LEU A 270 -8.84 6.00 -4.53
C LEU A 270 -8.56 4.51 -4.31
N LEU A 271 -9.52 3.77 -3.73
CA LEU A 271 -9.40 2.33 -3.53
C LEU A 271 -9.34 1.56 -4.85
N LEU A 272 -10.16 1.95 -5.83
CA LEU A 272 -10.10 1.40 -7.20
C LEU A 272 -8.76 1.67 -7.85
N LEU A 273 -8.26 2.91 -7.76
CA LEU A 273 -6.98 3.31 -8.32
C LEU A 273 -5.80 2.54 -7.69
N ARG A 274 -5.88 2.29 -6.38
CA ARG A 274 -4.92 1.44 -5.65
C ARG A 274 -4.94 0.00 -6.17
N SER A 275 -6.12 -0.60 -6.35
CA SER A 275 -6.23 -1.95 -6.93
C SER A 275 -5.74 -2.00 -8.37
N PHE A 276 -6.04 -0.98 -9.17
CA PHE A 276 -5.55 -0.89 -10.54
C PHE A 276 -4.03 -0.83 -10.61
N ALA A 277 -3.38 -0.08 -9.70
CA ALA A 277 -1.92 -0.07 -9.58
C ALA A 277 -1.35 -1.46 -9.33
N ALA A 278 -1.93 -2.22 -8.40
CA ALA A 278 -1.49 -3.57 -8.07
C ALA A 278 -1.70 -4.56 -9.25
N ILE A 279 -2.84 -4.47 -9.93
CA ILE A 279 -3.14 -5.30 -11.12
C ILE A 279 -2.12 -5.02 -12.23
N LEU A 280 -1.83 -3.74 -12.52
CA LEU A 280 -0.81 -3.37 -13.49
C LEU A 280 0.58 -3.87 -13.09
N ARG A 281 0.96 -3.72 -11.82
CA ARG A 281 2.22 -4.24 -11.26
C ARG A 281 2.39 -5.74 -11.50
N ASN A 282 1.31 -6.50 -11.40
CA ASN A 282 1.26 -7.96 -11.51
C ASN A 282 0.99 -8.46 -12.95
N SER A 283 0.89 -7.56 -13.94
CA SER A 283 0.56 -7.88 -15.34
C SER A 283 1.76 -8.27 -16.19
N GLU A 284 2.84 -8.81 -15.60
CA GLU A 284 4.09 -9.05 -16.35
C GLU A 284 3.95 -10.04 -17.51
N LEU A 285 3.02 -10.98 -17.44
CA LEU A 285 2.77 -11.98 -18.49
C LEU A 285 1.73 -11.53 -19.51
N VAL A 286 1.11 -10.35 -19.32
CA VAL A 286 0.23 -9.74 -20.32
C VAL A 286 1.08 -9.31 -21.52
N ALA A 287 0.85 -9.93 -22.67
CA ALA A 287 1.61 -9.71 -23.90
C ALA A 287 1.26 -8.38 -24.58
N ASN A 288 0.09 -7.81 -24.30
CA ASN A 288 -0.36 -6.54 -24.86
C ASN A 288 0.41 -5.36 -24.25
N LYS A 289 1.49 -4.97 -24.95
CA LYS A 289 2.33 -3.83 -24.55
C LYS A 289 1.53 -2.52 -24.53
N ASN A 290 0.72 -2.25 -25.56
CA ASN A 290 -0.04 -1.02 -25.66
C ASN A 290 -1.01 -0.85 -24.48
N LEU A 291 -1.70 -1.93 -24.09
CA LEU A 291 -2.57 -1.90 -22.92
C LEU A 291 -1.81 -1.48 -21.67
N LYS A 292 -0.66 -2.09 -21.36
CA LYS A 292 0.15 -1.71 -20.19
C LYS A 292 0.63 -0.27 -20.23
N GLU A 293 0.94 0.25 -21.41
CA GLU A 293 1.36 1.63 -21.60
C GLU A 293 0.22 2.62 -21.30
N VAL A 294 -0.96 2.37 -21.89
CA VAL A 294 -2.18 3.18 -21.64
C VAL A 294 -2.60 3.07 -20.17
N SER A 295 -2.57 1.86 -19.60
CA SER A 295 -2.89 1.66 -18.18
C SER A 295 -1.97 2.46 -17.27
N LEU A 296 -0.67 2.52 -17.56
CA LEU A 296 0.27 3.31 -16.77
C LEU A 296 0.04 4.82 -16.92
N ASP A 297 -0.29 5.28 -18.13
CA ASP A 297 -0.60 6.69 -18.41
C ASP A 297 -1.83 7.16 -17.63
N ILE A 298 -2.92 6.39 -17.68
CA ILE A 298 -4.15 6.65 -16.92
C ILE A 298 -3.86 6.57 -15.41
N LEU A 299 -3.13 5.54 -14.96
CA LEU A 299 -2.76 5.40 -13.56
C LEU A 299 -2.03 6.65 -13.05
N PHE A 300 -1.01 7.13 -13.76
CA PHE A 300 -0.26 8.32 -13.38
C PHE A 300 -1.09 9.60 -13.47
N THR A 301 -1.96 9.72 -14.47
CA THR A 301 -2.87 10.85 -14.61
C THR A 301 -3.81 10.94 -13.41
N GLU A 302 -4.51 9.86 -13.07
CA GLU A 302 -5.50 9.91 -12.00
C GLU A 302 -4.88 9.98 -10.60
N TRP A 303 -3.69 9.39 -10.39
CA TRP A 303 -2.93 9.60 -9.16
C TRP A 303 -2.52 11.06 -9.00
N ASN A 304 -2.02 11.69 -10.06
CA ASN A 304 -1.67 13.10 -10.02
C ASN A 304 -2.90 13.97 -9.73
N ASN A 305 -4.01 13.70 -10.42
CA ASN A 305 -5.26 14.44 -10.27
C ASN A 305 -5.76 14.37 -8.82
N ILE A 306 -5.79 13.19 -8.20
CA ILE A 306 -6.34 13.06 -6.85
C ILE A 306 -5.52 13.85 -5.82
N PHE A 307 -4.19 13.88 -5.96
CA PHE A 307 -3.33 14.59 -5.03
C PHE A 307 -3.35 16.10 -5.26
N LEU A 308 -3.38 16.56 -6.50
CA LEU A 308 -3.59 17.98 -6.79
C LEU A 308 -4.96 18.44 -6.31
N TYR A 309 -5.99 17.61 -6.44
CA TYR A 309 -7.32 17.89 -5.90
C TYR A 309 -7.29 18.06 -4.36
N LEU A 310 -6.69 17.11 -3.63
CA LEU A 310 -6.55 17.19 -2.17
C LEU A 310 -5.76 18.44 -1.75
N LEU A 311 -4.72 18.78 -2.52
CA LEU A 311 -3.90 19.96 -2.29
C LEU A 311 -4.70 21.26 -2.50
N GLY A 312 -5.51 21.31 -3.56
CA GLY A 312 -6.45 22.39 -3.82
C GLY A 312 -7.48 22.55 -2.68
N MET A 313 -8.03 21.45 -2.16
CA MET A 313 -8.94 21.49 -1.01
C MET A 313 -8.28 22.10 0.24
N VAL A 314 -7.07 21.66 0.59
CA VAL A 314 -6.32 22.23 1.72
C VAL A 314 -5.99 23.71 1.48
N LYS A 315 -5.89 24.14 0.23
CA LYS A 315 -5.59 25.54 -0.09
C LYS A 315 -6.81 26.46 0.00
N HIS A 316 -7.92 26.05 -0.61
CA HIS A 316 -9.08 26.89 -0.87
C HIS A 316 -10.20 26.72 0.15
N ASP A 317 -10.36 25.51 0.70
CA ASP A 317 -11.49 25.17 1.55
C ASP A 317 -11.08 24.96 3.02
N PHE A 318 -9.83 25.28 3.39
CA PHE A 318 -9.28 25.04 4.73
C PHE A 318 -10.17 25.60 5.85
N GLU A 319 -10.58 26.87 5.72
CA GLU A 319 -11.40 27.55 6.72
C GLU A 319 -12.79 26.91 6.85
N THR A 320 -13.37 26.45 5.74
CA THR A 320 -14.63 25.70 5.72
C THR A 320 -14.50 24.26 6.25
N LEU A 321 -13.36 23.60 6.02
CA LEU A 321 -13.11 22.22 6.47
C LEU A 321 -12.83 22.14 7.97
N PHE A 322 -12.27 23.20 8.53
CA PHE A 322 -11.81 23.26 9.91
C PHE A 322 -12.53 24.34 10.73
N SER A 323 -13.70 24.80 10.29
CA SER A 323 -14.50 25.83 10.97
C SER A 323 -14.95 25.45 12.40
N GLY A 324 -14.80 24.19 12.80
CA GLY A 324 -15.05 23.69 14.15
C GLY A 324 -13.83 23.67 15.08
N LEU A 325 -12.64 24.02 14.58
CA LEU A 325 -11.41 24.12 15.37
C LEU A 325 -11.19 25.61 15.73
N SER A 326 -11.54 25.90 16.99
CA SER A 326 -11.23 27.08 17.84
C SER A 326 -12.09 28.36 17.76
N ASN A 327 -12.54 28.77 18.96
CA ASN A 327 -13.17 30.04 19.38
C ASN A 327 -12.22 30.85 20.30
N ASP A 328 -10.88 30.72 20.16
CA ASP A 328 -9.92 31.38 21.05
C ASP A 328 -9.04 32.39 20.28
N GLU A 329 -9.41 33.66 20.40
CA GLU A 329 -9.03 34.77 19.50
C GLU A 329 -7.57 35.25 19.57
N ASN A 330 -6.70 34.68 20.43
CA ASN A 330 -5.41 35.30 20.74
C ASN A 330 -4.16 34.70 20.03
N ASN A 331 -4.27 33.55 19.33
CA ASN A 331 -3.16 32.91 18.59
C ASN A 331 -3.53 32.39 17.18
N GLU A 332 -4.73 32.69 16.67
CA GLU A 332 -5.38 31.92 15.59
C GLU A 332 -4.67 31.88 14.22
N LEU A 333 -3.95 32.92 13.81
CA LEU A 333 -3.38 32.99 12.46
C LEU A 333 -2.15 32.08 12.29
N SER A 334 -1.30 31.97 13.32
CA SER A 334 -0.10 31.12 13.28
C SER A 334 -0.48 29.63 13.27
N ASP A 335 -1.46 29.23 14.08
CA ASP A 335 -1.86 27.83 14.23
C ASP A 335 -2.58 27.31 12.96
N LYS A 336 -3.39 28.16 12.31
CA LYS A 336 -4.07 27.83 11.05
C LYS A 336 -3.08 27.65 9.89
N GLU A 337 -2.07 28.52 9.78
CA GLU A 337 -1.01 28.40 8.77
C GLU A 337 -0.12 27.17 9.00
N GLN A 338 0.19 26.85 10.26
CA GLN A 338 0.92 25.64 10.63
C GLN A 338 0.14 24.37 10.28
N LEU A 339 -1.16 24.29 10.61
CA LEU A 339 -2.01 23.17 10.26
C LEU A 339 -2.14 22.99 8.74
N LYS A 340 -2.33 24.09 7.99
CA LYS A 340 -2.36 24.06 6.52
C LYS A 340 -1.06 23.50 5.94
N THR A 341 0.07 23.87 6.54
CA THR A 341 1.38 23.35 6.15
C THR A 341 1.53 21.87 6.48
N LEU A 342 1.06 21.44 7.66
CA LEU A 342 1.05 20.03 8.06
C LEU A 342 0.24 19.16 7.10
N PHE A 343 -0.98 19.57 6.76
CA PHE A 343 -1.81 18.82 5.80
C PHE A 343 -1.19 18.77 4.40
N SER A 344 -0.59 19.87 3.93
CA SER A 344 0.13 19.90 2.66
C SER A 344 1.32 18.94 2.67
N LEU A 345 2.04 18.84 3.79
CA LEU A 345 3.12 17.89 3.99
C LEU A 345 2.61 16.44 3.98
N LEU A 346 1.53 16.15 4.70
CA LEU A 346 0.91 14.82 4.72
C LEU A 346 0.47 14.38 3.33
N ILE A 347 -0.16 15.26 2.55
CA ILE A 347 -0.55 15.00 1.16
C ILE A 347 0.69 14.71 0.31
N THR A 348 1.77 15.49 0.47
CA THR A 348 3.01 15.29 -0.29
C THR A 348 3.71 13.97 0.11
N PHE A 349 3.68 13.61 1.38
CA PHE A 349 4.16 12.32 1.87
C PHE A 349 3.34 11.16 1.28
N MET A 350 2.01 11.27 1.28
CA MET A 350 1.13 10.29 0.65
C MET A 350 1.39 10.16 -0.85
N PHE A 351 1.60 11.28 -1.55
CA PHE A 351 1.99 11.31 -2.97
C PHE A 351 3.28 10.54 -3.22
N ALA A 352 4.28 10.76 -2.37
CA ALA A 352 5.57 10.11 -2.46
C ALA A 352 5.52 8.59 -2.22
N HIS A 353 4.69 8.11 -1.29
CA HIS A 353 4.74 6.73 -0.81
C HIS A 353 3.65 5.80 -1.36
N LEU A 354 2.40 6.26 -1.49
CA LEU A 354 1.27 5.36 -1.77
C LEU A 354 1.36 4.69 -3.14
N ILE A 355 1.75 5.44 -4.18
CA ILE A 355 1.91 4.87 -5.52
C ILE A 355 3.10 3.91 -5.57
N VAL A 356 4.19 4.22 -4.87
CA VAL A 356 5.42 3.42 -4.91
C VAL A 356 5.17 2.05 -4.31
N GLU A 357 4.47 1.99 -3.18
CA GLU A 357 4.10 0.73 -2.53
C GLU A 357 3.30 -0.22 -3.45
N ARG A 358 2.45 0.34 -4.32
CA ARG A 358 1.45 -0.44 -5.07
C ARG A 358 1.80 -0.64 -6.54
N ALA A 359 2.54 0.27 -7.15
CA ALA A 359 2.90 0.23 -8.56
C ALA A 359 4.37 -0.13 -8.81
N SER A 360 5.30 0.13 -7.87
CA SER A 360 6.72 -0.11 -8.13
C SER A 360 7.03 -1.60 -8.27
N SER A 361 7.74 -1.95 -9.34
CA SER A 361 8.21 -3.30 -9.63
C SER A 361 9.34 -3.25 -10.66
N SER A 362 10.39 -4.05 -10.44
CA SER A 362 11.50 -4.19 -11.38
C SER A 362 11.06 -4.64 -12.77
N LYS A 363 9.90 -5.32 -12.88
CA LYS A 363 9.31 -5.76 -14.15
C LYS A 363 8.72 -4.61 -14.98
N LEU A 364 8.36 -3.49 -14.33
CA LEU A 364 7.85 -2.28 -14.98
C LEU A 364 8.97 -1.27 -15.28
N LYS A 365 10.24 -1.60 -15.01
CA LYS A 365 11.40 -0.70 -15.19
C LYS A 365 11.38 0.04 -16.52
N HIS A 366 11.22 -0.69 -17.63
CA HIS A 366 11.23 -0.11 -18.98
C HIS A 366 10.03 0.81 -19.26
N LEU A 367 8.88 0.57 -18.61
CA LEU A 367 7.72 1.44 -18.75
C LEU A 367 7.95 2.77 -18.03
N PHE A 368 8.50 2.75 -16.81
CA PHE A 368 8.82 3.98 -16.07
C PHE A 368 9.86 4.85 -16.79
N MET A 369 10.89 4.24 -17.38
CA MET A 369 11.94 4.96 -18.10
C MET A 369 11.40 5.84 -19.24
N ARG A 370 10.26 5.50 -19.83
CA ARG A 370 9.63 6.29 -20.91
C ARG A 370 9.13 7.66 -20.42
N TYR A 371 8.86 7.79 -19.13
CA TYR A 371 8.32 9.01 -18.55
C TYR A 371 9.39 9.95 -17.96
N PHE A 372 10.68 9.55 -17.96
CA PHE A 372 11.76 10.40 -17.43
C PHE A 372 11.88 11.75 -18.15
N ASP A 373 11.52 11.79 -19.43
CA ASP A 373 11.50 13.00 -20.25
C ASP A 373 10.08 13.50 -20.57
N SER A 374 9.05 12.97 -19.89
CA SER A 374 7.65 13.39 -20.10
C SER A 374 7.45 14.87 -19.80
N GLN A 375 6.72 15.58 -20.66
CA GLN A 375 6.36 16.99 -20.41
C GLN A 375 5.29 17.13 -19.32
N ASN A 376 4.56 16.05 -19.01
CA ASN A 376 3.67 16.00 -17.86
C ASN A 376 4.51 15.79 -16.58
N ALA A 377 4.42 16.74 -15.65
CA ALA A 377 5.25 16.71 -14.46
C ALA A 377 4.83 15.66 -13.44
N GLY A 378 3.52 15.46 -13.26
CA GLY A 378 3.00 14.37 -12.43
C GLY A 378 3.53 13.02 -12.92
N HIS A 379 3.42 12.74 -14.21
CA HIS A 379 3.93 11.48 -14.80
C HIS A 379 5.43 11.30 -14.57
N ARG A 380 6.22 12.35 -14.85
CA ARG A 380 7.68 12.31 -14.67
C ARG A 380 8.04 12.06 -13.20
N ALA A 381 7.37 12.75 -12.27
CA ALA A 381 7.63 12.63 -10.84
C ALA A 381 7.26 11.24 -10.31
N LEU A 382 6.07 10.75 -10.64
CA LEU A 382 5.59 9.42 -10.25
C LEU A 382 6.48 8.30 -10.81
N ALA A 383 6.91 8.42 -12.07
CA ALA A 383 7.84 7.48 -12.67
C ALA A 383 9.20 7.45 -11.96
N LEU A 384 9.76 8.61 -11.62
CA LEU A 384 11.01 8.70 -10.87
C LEU A 384 10.85 8.11 -9.47
N LEU A 385 9.76 8.43 -8.75
CA LEU A 385 9.44 7.86 -7.44
C LEU A 385 9.39 6.33 -7.48
N CYS A 386 8.61 5.76 -8.39
CA CYS A 386 8.51 4.30 -8.55
C CYS A 386 9.86 3.66 -8.91
N PHE A 387 10.76 4.39 -9.56
CA PHE A 387 12.04 3.86 -10.03
C PHE A 387 13.15 3.88 -8.96
N ILE A 388 13.04 4.73 -7.93
CA ILE A 388 14.06 4.85 -6.86
C ILE A 388 14.35 3.50 -6.18
N ASP A 389 13.32 2.69 -5.94
CA ASP A 389 13.44 1.37 -5.30
C ASP A 389 13.92 0.27 -6.25
N ILE A 390 13.83 0.48 -7.55
CA ILE A 390 14.27 -0.49 -8.57
C ILE A 390 15.76 -0.33 -8.85
N ASP A 391 16.20 0.91 -9.09
CA ASP A 391 17.57 1.24 -9.47
C ASP A 391 17.92 2.63 -8.96
N THR A 392 18.37 2.70 -7.70
CA THR A 392 18.63 3.95 -7.00
C THR A 392 19.68 4.81 -7.71
N ASP A 393 20.72 4.20 -8.29
CA ASP A 393 21.79 4.94 -8.94
C ASP A 393 21.30 5.65 -10.19
N GLU A 394 20.59 4.92 -11.06
CA GLU A 394 20.01 5.51 -12.26
C GLU A 394 18.88 6.49 -11.91
N ALA A 395 18.06 6.20 -10.89
CA ALA A 395 17.05 7.14 -10.39
C ALA A 395 17.68 8.48 -9.99
N VAL A 396 18.76 8.47 -9.20
CA VAL A 396 19.46 9.67 -8.76
C VAL A 396 20.00 10.48 -9.95
N SER A 397 20.57 9.78 -10.94
CA SER A 397 21.05 10.40 -12.19
C SER A 397 19.91 11.11 -12.94
N GLN A 398 18.75 10.46 -13.06
CA GLN A 398 17.60 11.00 -13.80
C GLN A 398 16.87 12.11 -13.03
N ILE A 399 16.80 12.01 -11.70
CA ILE A 399 16.31 13.09 -10.83
C ILE A 399 17.18 14.33 -11.02
N LYS A 400 18.51 14.19 -11.00
CA LYS A 400 19.45 15.30 -11.20
C LYS A 400 19.21 16.03 -12.51
N LYS A 401 19.01 15.30 -13.61
CA LYS A 401 18.67 15.89 -14.92
C LYS A 401 17.32 16.60 -14.91
N SER A 402 16.37 16.09 -14.13
CA SER A 402 15.00 16.61 -14.05
C SER A 402 14.80 17.79 -13.08
N ILE A 403 15.79 18.13 -12.23
CA ILE A 403 15.68 19.24 -11.27
C ILE A 403 15.30 20.55 -11.97
N GLY A 404 15.93 20.85 -13.11
CA GLY A 404 15.63 22.07 -13.87
C GLY A 404 14.19 22.14 -14.35
N PHE A 405 13.63 21.01 -14.78
CA PHE A 405 12.24 20.89 -15.23
C PHE A 405 11.25 21.10 -14.06
N PHE A 406 11.54 20.55 -12.89
CA PHE A 406 10.67 20.69 -11.72
C PHE A 406 10.88 21.97 -10.92
N ARG A 407 11.83 22.85 -11.30
CA ARG A 407 12.17 24.03 -10.50
C ARG A 407 10.98 24.94 -10.17
N LYS A 408 10.06 25.10 -11.13
CA LYS A 408 8.80 25.83 -10.92
C LYS A 408 7.68 24.97 -10.34
N LYS A 409 7.86 23.65 -10.34
CA LYS A 409 6.86 22.66 -9.96
C LYS A 409 7.20 22.03 -8.62
N LYS A 410 7.15 22.86 -7.59
CA LYS A 410 7.82 22.59 -6.31
C LYS A 410 7.20 21.43 -5.52
N PHE A 411 5.90 21.20 -5.67
CA PHE A 411 5.21 20.04 -5.08
C PHE A 411 5.92 18.72 -5.42
N TYR A 412 6.29 18.51 -6.70
CA TYR A 412 6.97 17.30 -7.13
C TYR A 412 8.41 17.21 -6.62
N LEU A 413 9.14 18.33 -6.56
CA LEU A 413 10.48 18.37 -5.95
C LEU A 413 10.42 17.96 -4.48
N GLN A 414 9.41 18.46 -3.76
CA GLN A 414 9.21 18.14 -2.35
C GLN A 414 8.86 16.67 -2.15
N GLY A 415 8.01 16.09 -3.00
CA GLY A 415 7.71 14.66 -2.99
C GLY A 415 8.97 13.79 -3.20
N LEU A 416 9.78 14.11 -4.20
CA LEU A 416 11.07 13.43 -4.45
C LEU A 416 12.04 13.59 -3.27
N PHE A 417 12.10 14.78 -2.68
CA PHE A 417 12.95 15.06 -1.53
C PHE A 417 12.53 14.25 -0.29
N ILE A 418 11.23 14.24 0.06
CA ILE A 418 10.70 13.50 1.20
C ILE A 418 10.99 12.00 1.06
N TYR A 419 10.72 11.45 -0.12
CA TYR A 419 10.94 10.03 -0.37
C TYR A 419 12.42 9.64 -0.24
N LEU A 420 13.31 10.42 -0.86
CA LEU A 420 14.75 10.19 -0.77
C LEU A 420 15.29 10.42 0.65
N LEU A 421 14.71 11.34 1.41
CA LEU A 421 15.09 11.58 2.80
C LEU A 421 14.77 10.36 3.64
N HIS A 422 13.55 9.83 3.53
CA HIS A 422 13.14 8.59 4.16
C HIS A 422 14.10 7.44 3.80
N LYS A 423 14.38 7.26 2.51
CA LYS A 423 15.31 6.21 2.03
C LYS A 423 16.75 6.40 2.52
N TYR A 424 17.21 7.65 2.66
CA TYR A 424 18.52 7.94 3.24
C TYR A 424 18.57 7.53 4.71
N MET A 425 17.53 7.83 5.49
CA MET A 425 17.46 7.43 6.90
C MET A 425 17.50 5.90 7.08
N GLU A 426 16.92 5.14 6.14
CA GLU A 426 16.95 3.67 6.16
C GLU A 426 18.29 3.05 5.71
N THR A 427 18.99 3.68 4.76
CA THR A 427 20.12 3.05 4.04
C THR A 427 21.48 3.70 4.28
N ASN A 428 21.53 4.93 4.80
CA ASN A 428 22.73 5.77 4.91
C ASN A 428 23.51 5.90 3.58
N ASN A 429 22.81 5.88 2.44
CA ASN A 429 23.46 5.93 1.13
C ASN A 429 23.97 7.34 0.78
N ASN A 430 25.29 7.49 0.66
CA ASN A 430 25.96 8.77 0.34
C ASN A 430 25.56 9.39 -1.01
N LYS A 431 25.12 8.60 -2.00
CA LYS A 431 24.62 9.15 -3.28
C LYS A 431 23.26 9.82 -3.10
N ILE A 432 22.38 9.21 -2.31
CA ILE A 432 21.07 9.79 -1.94
C ILE A 432 21.28 11.12 -1.20
N LYS A 433 22.22 11.14 -0.27
CA LYS A 433 22.62 12.33 0.46
C LYS A 433 23.04 13.49 -0.44
N GLY A 434 23.86 13.21 -1.46
CA GLY A 434 24.30 14.23 -2.43
C GLY A 434 23.14 14.85 -3.20
N ILE A 435 22.21 14.02 -3.70
CA ILE A 435 21.04 14.52 -4.44
C ILE A 435 20.03 15.25 -3.53
N LEU A 436 19.91 14.86 -2.26
CA LEU A 436 19.04 15.55 -1.29
C LEU A 436 19.44 17.00 -1.11
N GLY A 437 20.72 17.30 -1.01
CA GLY A 437 21.18 18.69 -0.97
C GLY A 437 20.87 19.44 -2.27
N GLU A 438 21.04 18.81 -3.43
CA GLU A 438 20.73 19.43 -4.72
C GLU A 438 19.23 19.73 -4.87
N LEU A 439 18.37 18.82 -4.41
CA LEU A 439 16.92 19.00 -4.35
C LEU A 439 16.52 20.08 -3.35
N GLY A 440 17.08 20.06 -2.14
CA GLY A 440 16.83 21.06 -1.10
C GLY A 440 17.21 22.47 -1.57
N ALA A 441 18.34 22.61 -2.27
CA ALA A 441 18.73 23.90 -2.84
C ALA A 441 17.80 24.35 -3.99
N ALA A 442 17.30 23.44 -4.81
CA ALA A 442 16.35 23.77 -5.87
C ALA A 442 14.99 24.16 -5.32
N PHE A 443 14.54 23.46 -4.27
CA PHE A 443 13.31 23.72 -3.53
C PHE A 443 13.33 25.10 -2.84
N LEU A 444 14.45 25.45 -2.20
CA LEU A 444 14.67 26.74 -1.52
C LEU A 444 15.08 27.88 -2.47
N ASP A 445 15.09 27.66 -3.79
CA ASP A 445 15.54 28.62 -4.81
C ASP A 445 16.94 29.23 -4.53
N VAL A 446 17.83 28.45 -3.90
CA VAL A 446 19.17 28.92 -3.57
C VAL A 446 19.93 29.23 -4.87
N PRO A 447 20.51 30.43 -5.01
CA PRO A 447 21.30 30.79 -6.18
C PRO A 447 22.42 29.78 -6.45
N ASN A 448 22.70 29.49 -7.72
CA ASN A 448 23.69 28.47 -8.11
C ASN A 448 25.08 28.66 -7.46
N HIS A 449 25.49 29.90 -7.18
CA HIS A 449 26.77 30.22 -6.54
C HIS A 449 26.80 29.91 -5.02
N GLN A 450 25.65 29.76 -4.36
CA GLN A 450 25.51 29.39 -2.95
C GLN A 450 25.05 27.95 -2.74
N ARG A 451 24.63 27.29 -3.83
CA ARG A 451 24.06 25.93 -3.83
C ARG A 451 24.96 24.90 -3.17
N HIS A 452 26.27 24.94 -3.44
CA HIS A 452 27.23 24.02 -2.84
C HIS A 452 27.31 24.16 -1.31
N ARG A 453 27.35 25.40 -0.79
CA ARG A 453 27.31 25.67 0.66
C ARG A 453 25.99 25.27 1.31
N ALA A 454 24.86 25.50 0.63
CA ALA A 454 23.55 25.11 1.15
C ALA A 454 23.39 23.58 1.24
N VAL A 455 23.86 22.86 0.22
CA VAL A 455 23.95 21.39 0.19
C VAL A 455 24.81 20.88 1.36
N GLU A 456 26.02 21.43 1.54
CA GLU A 456 26.93 21.03 2.62
C GLU A 456 26.36 21.30 4.01
N ASN A 457 25.69 22.45 4.21
CA ASN A 457 25.09 22.79 5.49
C ASN A 457 23.88 21.91 5.84
N PHE A 458 23.05 21.57 4.85
CA PHE A 458 21.93 20.62 5.04
C PHE A 458 22.46 19.24 5.43
N ILE A 459 23.47 18.77 4.71
CA ILE A 459 24.16 17.50 4.98
C ILE A 459 24.70 17.44 6.42
N LYS A 460 25.39 18.50 6.87
CA LYS A 460 25.93 18.57 8.23
C LYS A 460 24.85 18.49 9.29
N LYS A 461 23.74 19.22 9.13
CA LYS A 461 22.61 19.18 10.08
C LYS A 461 21.98 17.79 10.18
N VAL A 462 21.82 17.09 9.05
CA VAL A 462 21.28 15.72 9.04
C VAL A 462 22.23 14.77 9.78
N GLU A 463 23.54 14.88 9.57
CA GLU A 463 24.54 14.07 10.30
C GLU A 463 24.59 14.36 11.79
N GLU A 464 24.45 15.63 12.19
CA GLU A 464 24.40 16.04 13.60
C GLU A 464 23.17 15.46 14.32
N ASN A 465 21.98 15.60 13.71
CA ASN A 465 20.75 15.06 14.29
C ASN A 465 20.76 13.52 14.34
N GLN A 466 21.36 12.86 13.34
CA GLN A 466 21.47 11.40 13.33
C GLN A 466 22.43 10.86 14.41
N LYS A 467 23.51 11.59 14.70
CA LYS A 467 24.43 11.25 15.81
C LYS A 467 23.76 11.43 17.16
N GLN A 468 22.93 12.46 17.34
CA GLN A 468 22.16 12.68 18.57
C GLN A 468 21.20 11.51 18.84
N LEU A 469 20.45 11.09 17.82
CA LEU A 469 19.54 9.93 17.90
C LEU A 469 20.26 8.61 18.18
N GLN A 470 21.56 8.49 17.88
CA GLN A 470 22.36 7.29 18.18
C GLN A 470 23.02 7.32 19.56
N THR A 471 23.03 8.48 20.23
CA THR A 471 23.54 8.63 21.61
C THR A 471 22.44 8.62 22.67
N GLU A 472 21.18 8.75 22.26
CA GLU A 472 19.99 8.70 23.13
C GLU A 472 19.32 7.32 23.18
N PHE A 473 19.85 6.34 22.45
CA PHE A 473 19.56 4.90 22.55
C PHE A 473 20.88 4.13 22.74
#